data_AF-A9DRI9-F1
#
_entry.id   AF-A9DRI9-F1
#
_cell.length_a   1.000
_cell.length_b   1.000
_cell.length_c   1.000
_cell.angle_alpha   90.00
_cell.angle_beta   90.00
_cell.angle_gamma   90.00
#
_symmetry.space_group_name_H-M   'P 1'
#
loop_
_entity.id
_entity.type
_entity.pdbx_description
1 polymer ?
#
loop_
_entity_poly.entity_id
_entity_poly.type
_entity_poly.pdbx_seq_one_letter_code
_entity_poly.pdbx_strand_id
1 'polypeptide(L)'
;MSKFMKISCQRCNPKEAFHVPIFSEKEKQKLQHLNRSSPLYAVREIKNSYNISHRDAKFIVSHLNKQYDTCHRCEKPLNGHEYTICVACNSLNFNWNV
;
A
#
# COMPACT_ATOMS: atom_id res chain seq x y z
N MET A 1 -16.75 -14.20 2.06
CA MET A 1 -16.02 -13.19 1.26
C MET A 1 -14.56 -13.24 1.66
N SER A 2 -13.62 -13.19 0.71
CA SER A 2 -12.18 -13.18 1.04
C SER A 2 -11.82 -11.89 1.79
N LYS A 3 -11.12 -11.99 2.93
CA LYS A 3 -10.62 -10.84 3.70
C LYS A 3 -9.38 -10.17 3.09
N PHE A 4 -8.87 -10.77 2.02
CA PHE A 4 -7.63 -10.38 1.36
C PHE A 4 -7.83 -10.31 -0.16
N MET A 5 -7.07 -9.44 -0.79
CA MET A 5 -6.83 -9.43 -2.22
C MET A 5 -5.38 -9.84 -2.52
N LYS A 6 -5.15 -10.33 -3.74
CA LYS A 6 -3.80 -10.57 -4.26
C LYS A 6 -3.46 -9.48 -5.26
N ILE A 7 -2.30 -8.86 -5.09
CA ILE A 7 -1.83 -7.81 -5.99
C ILE A 7 -0.33 -7.97 -6.27
N SER A 8 0.12 -7.54 -7.44
CA SER A 8 1.53 -7.49 -7.82
C SER A 8 1.92 -6.08 -8.22
N CYS A 9 3.22 -5.77 -8.14
CA CYS A 9 3.76 -4.49 -8.60
C CYS A 9 4.60 -4.73 -9.85
N GLN A 10 4.22 -4.11 -10.97
CA GLN A 10 4.90 -4.27 -12.26
C GLN A 10 6.37 -3.84 -12.18
N ARG A 11 6.69 -2.84 -11.36
CA ARG A 11 8.05 -2.39 -11.14
C ARG A 11 8.89 -3.32 -10.25
N CYS A 12 8.33 -3.86 -9.18
CA CYS A 12 9.09 -4.68 -8.23
C CYS A 12 9.33 -6.09 -8.77
N ASN A 13 8.24 -6.81 -9.03
CA ASN A 13 8.24 -8.13 -9.63
C ASN A 13 6.81 -8.47 -10.09
N PRO A 14 6.51 -8.42 -11.40
CA PRO A 14 5.15 -8.63 -11.90
C PRO A 14 4.63 -10.05 -11.69
N LYS A 15 5.53 -11.04 -11.51
CA LYS A 15 5.18 -12.46 -11.33
C LYS A 15 4.88 -12.82 -9.87
N GLU A 16 5.13 -11.89 -8.96
CA GLU A 16 5.06 -12.13 -7.53
C GLU A 16 3.80 -11.46 -6.95
N ALA A 17 2.91 -12.27 -6.38
CA ALA A 17 1.71 -11.79 -5.71
C ALA A 17 1.95 -11.56 -4.21
N PHE A 18 1.27 -10.55 -3.67
CA PHE A 18 1.28 -10.19 -2.26
C PHE A 18 -0.15 -10.22 -1.72
N HIS A 19 -0.31 -10.68 -0.48
CA HIS A 19 -1.60 -10.69 0.21
C HIS A 19 -1.85 -9.36 0.88
N VAL A 20 -2.87 -8.63 0.43
CA VAL A 20 -3.24 -7.33 0.97
C VAL A 20 -4.61 -7.43 1.64
N PRO A 21 -4.72 -7.14 2.95
CA PRO A 21 -6.01 -7.06 3.61
C PRO A 21 -6.92 -6.00 2.98
N ILE A 22 -8.23 -6.25 3.03
CA ILE A 22 -9.22 -5.22 2.67
C ILE A 22 -9.40 -4.31 3.88
N PHE A 23 -8.76 -3.14 3.86
CA PHE A 23 -8.80 -2.17 4.94
C PHE A 23 -10.09 -1.33 4.92
N SER A 24 -10.69 -1.13 6.08
CA SER A 24 -11.70 -0.10 6.29
C SER A 24 -11.08 1.31 6.21
N GLU A 25 -11.94 2.32 6.02
CA GLU A 25 -11.54 3.72 5.99
C GLU A 25 -10.76 4.16 7.23
N LYS A 26 -11.24 3.77 8.42
CA LYS A 26 -10.58 4.04 9.70
C LYS A 26 -9.18 3.41 9.78
N GLU A 27 -9.01 2.22 9.21
CA GLU A 27 -7.71 1.55 9.18
C GLU A 27 -6.76 2.23 8.20
N LYS A 28 -7.25 2.65 7.03
CA LYS A 28 -6.45 3.43 6.07
C LYS A 28 -5.92 4.71 6.72
N GLN A 29 -6.77 5.46 7.43
CA GLN A 29 -6.37 6.66 8.17
C GLN A 29 -5.32 6.36 9.25
N LYS A 30 -5.56 5.33 10.08
CA LYS A 30 -4.60 4.89 11.10
C LYS A 30 -3.25 4.53 10.48
N LEU A 31 -3.25 3.77 9.39
CA LEU A 31 -2.04 3.31 8.73
C LEU A 31 -1.30 4.46 8.03
N GLN A 32 -1.99 5.43 7.42
CA GLN A 32 -1.40 6.67 6.91
C GLN A 32 -0.68 7.43 8.03
N HIS A 33 -1.35 7.63 9.17
CA HIS A 33 -0.77 8.31 10.32
C HIS A 33 0.46 7.57 10.87
N LEU A 34 0.36 6.26 11.04
CA LEU A 34 1.49 5.44 11.48
C LEU A 34 2.64 5.47 10.48
N ASN A 35 2.37 5.41 9.18
CA ASN A 35 3.43 5.42 8.17
C ASN A 35 4.19 6.75 8.12
N ARG A 36 3.51 7.88 8.32
CA ARG A 36 4.14 9.21 8.38
C ARG A 36 5.04 9.37 9.60
N SER A 37 4.67 8.76 10.73
CA SER A 37 5.48 8.81 11.96
C SER A 37 6.59 7.76 11.96
N SER A 38 6.29 6.52 11.61
CA SER A 38 7.22 5.40 11.51
C SER A 38 6.65 4.28 10.64
N PRO A 39 7.21 4.02 9.45
CA PRO A 39 6.83 2.89 8.60
C PRO A 39 6.92 1.54 9.34
N LEU A 40 7.84 1.40 10.29
CA LEU A 40 7.98 0.18 11.11
C LEU A 40 6.74 -0.07 11.98
N TYR A 41 6.11 0.97 12.50
CA TYR A 41 4.87 0.84 13.28
C TYR A 41 3.69 0.47 12.40
N ALA A 42 3.60 1.02 11.18
CA ALA A 42 2.59 0.60 10.20
C ALA A 42 2.76 -0.88 9.83
N VAL A 43 3.99 -1.35 9.60
CA VAL A 43 4.26 -2.77 9.31
C VAL A 43 3.83 -3.66 10.48
N ARG A 44 4.20 -3.28 11.71
CA ARG A 44 3.82 -4.04 12.92
C ARG A 44 2.30 -4.10 13.11
N GLU A 45 1.61 -2.98 12.91
CA GLU A 45 0.16 -2.90 13.01
C GLU A 45 -0.53 -3.85 12.02
N ILE A 46 -0.17 -3.81 10.74
CA ILE A 46 -0.79 -4.68 9.72
C ILE A 46 -0.56 -6.15 10.06
N LYS A 47 0.66 -6.52 10.46
CA LYS A 47 0.98 -7.91 10.84
C LYS A 47 0.13 -8.38 12.02
N ASN A 48 0.05 -7.57 13.08
CA ASN A 48 -0.66 -7.96 14.29
C ASN A 48 -2.18 -8.06 14.07
N SER A 49 -2.74 -7.15 13.28
CA SER A 49 -4.20 -7.08 13.05
C SER A 49 -4.70 -8.13 12.06
N TYR A 50 -3.85 -8.58 11.12
CA TYR A 50 -4.27 -9.47 10.03
C TYR A 50 -3.52 -10.80 9.96
N ASN A 51 -2.55 -11.04 10.84
CA ASN A 51 -1.71 -12.25 10.87
C ASN A 51 -1.08 -12.59 9.49
N ILE A 52 -0.54 -11.58 8.79
CA ILE A 52 0.13 -11.76 7.49
C ILE A 52 1.66 -11.79 7.61
N SER A 53 2.32 -12.23 6.55
CA SER A 53 3.78 -12.28 6.49
C SER A 53 4.41 -10.90 6.64
N HIS A 54 5.62 -10.85 7.21
CA HIS A 54 6.39 -9.59 7.29
C HIS A 54 6.63 -9.01 5.89
N ARG A 55 6.88 -9.88 4.90
CA ARG A 55 7.07 -9.49 3.49
C ARG A 55 5.85 -8.76 2.94
N ASP A 56 4.65 -9.31 3.12
CA ASP A 56 3.41 -8.70 2.62
C ASP A 56 3.10 -7.37 3.33
N ALA A 57 3.28 -7.32 4.65
CA ALA A 57 3.09 -6.08 5.41
C ALA A 57 4.09 -4.98 4.96
N LYS A 58 5.36 -5.33 4.77
CA LYS A 58 6.38 -4.40 4.26
C LYS A 58 6.06 -3.93 2.84
N PHE A 59 5.58 -4.83 1.99
CA PHE A 59 5.14 -4.49 0.63
C PHE A 59 4.06 -3.41 0.66
N ILE A 60 3.00 -3.61 1.46
CA ILE A 60 1.89 -2.65 1.61
C ILE A 60 2.42 -1.28 2.02
N VAL A 61 3.18 -1.21 3.12
CA VAL A 61 3.69 0.05 3.68
C VAL A 61 4.59 0.79 2.70
N SER A 62 5.42 0.05 1.95
CA SER A 62 6.32 0.65 0.96
C SER A 62 5.60 1.25 -0.24
N HIS A 63 4.35 0.86 -0.49
CA HIS A 63 3.54 1.35 -1.61
C HIS A 63 2.46 2.35 -1.18
N LEU A 64 2.38 2.70 0.11
CA LEU A 64 1.49 3.75 0.60
C LEU A 64 1.93 5.13 0.08
N ASN A 65 0.99 5.86 -0.52
CA ASN A 65 1.25 7.22 -0.94
C ASN A 65 1.36 8.15 0.26
N LYS A 66 2.42 8.97 0.28
CA LYS A 66 2.58 10.03 1.28
C LYS A 66 1.53 11.13 1.11
N GLN A 67 1.21 11.44 -0.15
CA GLN A 67 0.24 12.45 -0.57
C GLN A 67 -0.72 11.83 -1.59
N TYR A 68 -2.01 12.13 -1.46
CA TYR A 68 -3.01 11.69 -2.43
C TYR A 68 -2.67 12.20 -3.84
N ASP A 69 -2.93 11.36 -4.83
CA ASP A 69 -2.71 11.59 -6.25
C ASP A 69 -1.25 11.83 -6.68
N THR A 70 -0.30 11.44 -5.81
CA THR A 70 1.14 11.55 -6.06
C THR A 70 1.81 10.19 -5.90
N CYS A 71 2.56 9.74 -6.89
CA CYS A 71 3.25 8.45 -6.83
C CYS A 71 4.21 8.40 -5.63
N HIS A 72 4.10 7.37 -4.79
CA HIS A 72 4.94 7.21 -3.60
C HIS A 72 6.44 7.13 -3.91
N ARG A 73 6.80 6.81 -5.17
CA ARG A 73 8.18 6.56 -5.60
C ARG A 73 8.78 7.69 -6.42
N CYS A 74 8.13 8.10 -7.49
CA CYS A 74 8.69 9.06 -8.45
C CYS A 74 8.02 10.44 -8.40
N GLU A 75 7.05 10.61 -7.49
CA GLU A 75 6.39 11.89 -7.21
C GLU A 75 5.63 12.50 -8.39
N LYS A 76 5.46 11.75 -9.50
CA LYS A 76 4.59 12.14 -10.60
C LYS A 76 3.11 11.97 -10.23
N PRO A 77 2.21 12.79 -10.82
CA PRO A 77 0.76 12.66 -10.61
C PRO A 77 0.23 11.27 -10.96
N LEU A 78 -0.83 10.86 -10.26
CA LEU A 78 -1.59 9.64 -10.51
C LEU A 78 -2.97 9.99 -11.12
N ASN A 79 -3.78 8.96 -11.34
CA ASN A 79 -5.10 9.05 -11.97
C ASN A 79 -6.26 8.82 -10.98
N GLY A 80 -6.08 9.14 -9.69
CA GLY A 80 -7.12 9.15 -8.67
C GLY A 80 -7.61 7.79 -8.13
N HIS A 81 -7.34 6.66 -8.80
CA HIS A 81 -7.79 5.33 -8.33
C HIS A 81 -7.07 4.89 -7.04
N GLU A 82 -7.79 4.22 -6.13
CA GLU A 82 -7.28 3.76 -4.82
C GLU A 82 -6.06 2.84 -4.94
N TYR A 83 -6.08 1.93 -5.90
CA TYR A 83 -4.92 1.10 -6.27
C TYR A 83 -4.59 1.39 -7.73
N THR A 84 -3.40 1.91 -8.00
CA THR A 84 -3.04 2.35 -9.35
C THR A 84 -1.58 2.12 -9.70
N ILE A 85 -1.32 1.80 -10.96
CA ILE A 85 0.03 1.70 -11.52
C ILE A 85 0.42 3.08 -12.04
N CYS A 86 1.53 3.61 -11.55
CA CYS A 86 2.09 4.86 -12.06
C CYS A 86 2.60 4.67 -13.49
N VAL A 87 2.05 5.42 -14.44
CA VAL A 87 2.44 5.36 -15.86
C VAL A 87 3.88 5.79 -16.14
N ALA A 88 4.48 6.58 -15.23
CA ALA A 88 5.85 7.07 -15.41
C ALA A 88 6.92 6.07 -14.93
N CYS A 89 6.59 5.21 -13.95
CA CYS A 89 7.61 4.36 -13.32
C CYS A 89 7.18 2.90 -13.09
N ASN A 90 5.95 2.54 -13.48
CA ASN A 90 5.30 1.24 -13.33
C ASN A 90 5.15 0.75 -11.88
N SER A 91 5.36 1.64 -10.90
CA SER A 91 5.16 1.28 -9.50
C SER A 91 3.67 1.21 -9.19
N LEU A 92 3.26 0.19 -8.45
CA LEU A 92 1.95 0.16 -7.81
C LEU A 92 1.86 1.26 -6.75
N ASN A 93 0.68 1.80 -6.48
CA ASN A 93 0.45 2.84 -5.49
C ASN A 93 -0.84 2.54 -4.75
N PHE A 94 -0.79 2.68 -3.43
CA PHE A 94 -1.95 2.60 -2.55
C PHE A 94 -2.33 4.06 -2.27
N ASN A 95 -3.13 4.60 -3.19
CA ASN A 95 -3.49 6.00 -3.33
C ASN A 95 -4.77 6.30 -2.55
N TRP A 96 -4.71 6.11 -1.24
CA TRP A 96 -5.84 6.31 -0.34
C TRP A 96 -6.14 7.82 -0.18
N ASN A 97 -7.38 8.23 -0.47
CA ASN A 97 -7.88 9.59 -0.25
C ASN A 97 -8.52 9.70 1.14
N VAL A 98 -7.68 9.81 2.18
CA VAL A 98 -8.06 9.67 3.59
C VAL A 98 -7.39 10.70 4.49
#